data_AF-A0A167G2B2-F1
#
_entry.id   AF-A0A167G2B2-F1
#
_cell.length_a   1.000
_cell.length_b   1.000
_cell.length_c   1.000
_cell.angle_alpha   90.00
_cell.angle_beta   90.00
_cell.angle_gamma   90.00
#
_symmetry.space_group_name_H-M   'P 1'
#
loop_
_entity.id
_entity.type
_entity.pdbx_description
1 polymer ?
#
loop_
_entity_poly.entity_id
_entity_poly.type
_entity_poly.pdbx_seq_one_letter_code
_entity_poly.pdbx_strand_id
1 'polypeptide(L)'
;LACYNPAKATKIMLSKYEKSPPSLSVHIYPSHWTLNDSKPLSYTSALSSLLKSIHDRILPIDLLAVLEERKLTVRTGCMIVEVNKHVNDPNNQAKNPEEKPTKKDVARDRRVLWPTSESLFLDIANINTKNGSNMTDMDSLEVESNILLATAPPLCLTPDPIVSRIANA
;
A
#
# COMPACT_ATOMS: atom_id res chain seq x y z
N LEU A 1 13.02 -2.59 -10.15
CA LEU A 1 12.50 -3.93 -10.51
C LEU A 1 11.35 -3.71 -11.49
N ALA A 2 11.70 -3.50 -12.75
CA ALA A 2 10.77 -3.04 -13.76
C ALA A 2 10.01 -4.25 -14.32
N CYS A 3 8.87 -4.55 -13.73
CA CYS A 3 8.07 -5.73 -14.07
C CYS A 3 6.85 -5.26 -14.87
N TYR A 4 6.77 -5.63 -16.15
CA TYR A 4 5.65 -5.30 -17.05
C TYR A 4 4.27 -5.75 -16.53
N ASN A 5 4.22 -6.76 -15.67
CA ASN A 5 2.99 -7.29 -15.11
C ASN A 5 2.91 -6.95 -13.60
N PRO A 6 1.90 -6.17 -13.16
CA PRO A 6 1.76 -5.75 -11.76
C PRO A 6 1.57 -6.94 -10.81
N ALA A 7 0.88 -8.00 -11.22
CA ALA A 7 0.73 -9.20 -10.39
C ALA A 7 2.06 -9.95 -10.21
N LYS A 8 2.89 -10.02 -11.26
CA LYS A 8 4.26 -10.56 -11.15
C LYS A 8 5.11 -9.66 -10.24
N ALA A 9 5.01 -8.34 -10.40
CA ALA A 9 5.70 -7.36 -9.56
C ALA A 9 5.35 -7.56 -8.08
N THR A 10 4.07 -7.69 -7.75
CA THR A 10 3.59 -7.94 -6.38
C THR A 10 4.16 -9.25 -5.82
N LYS A 11 4.13 -10.33 -6.60
CA LYS A 11 4.71 -11.62 -6.15
C LYS A 11 6.21 -11.50 -5.87
N ILE A 12 6.96 -10.83 -6.75
CA ILE A 12 8.40 -10.59 -6.55
C ILE A 12 8.63 -9.78 -5.28
N MET A 13 7.87 -8.70 -5.07
CA MET A 13 8.00 -7.86 -3.88
C MET A 13 7.68 -8.62 -2.60
N LEU A 14 6.59 -9.40 -2.57
CA LEU A 14 6.25 -10.23 -1.42
C LEU A 14 7.34 -11.27 -1.12
N SER A 15 7.90 -11.92 -2.15
CA SER A 15 8.99 -12.89 -1.96
C SER A 15 10.28 -12.21 -1.46
N LYS A 16 10.60 -11.02 -1.97
CA LYS A 16 11.80 -10.26 -1.58
C LYS A 16 11.76 -9.85 -0.11
N TYR A 17 10.57 -9.51 0.40
CA TYR A 17 10.36 -9.01 1.75
C TYR A 17 9.64 -10.00 2.66
N GLU A 18 9.65 -11.29 2.33
CA GLU A 18 8.95 -12.33 3.07
C GLU A 18 9.38 -12.39 4.55
N LYS A 19 10.70 -12.27 4.79
CA LYS A 19 11.29 -12.29 6.14
C LYS A 19 11.32 -10.93 6.84
N SER A 20 10.93 -9.86 6.15
CA SER A 20 10.92 -8.52 6.72
C SER A 20 9.63 -8.28 7.53
N PRO A 21 9.69 -7.47 8.60
CA PRO A 21 8.49 -7.10 9.35
C PRO A 21 7.55 -6.27 8.46
N PRO A 22 6.21 -6.39 8.60
CA PRO A 22 5.31 -5.54 7.85
C PRO A 22 5.50 -4.07 8.24
N SER A 23 5.19 -3.16 7.32
CA SER A 23 5.17 -1.72 7.61
C SER A 23 3.95 -1.35 8.46
N LEU A 24 2.86 -2.11 8.31
CA LEU A 24 1.58 -1.90 8.98
C LEU A 24 0.88 -3.24 9.19
N SER A 25 0.29 -3.44 10.36
CA SER A 25 -0.53 -4.61 10.67
C SER A 25 -1.97 -4.19 10.94
N VAL A 26 -2.91 -4.77 10.19
CA VAL A 26 -4.35 -4.52 10.32
C VAL A 26 -5.02 -5.79 10.81
N HIS A 27 -5.75 -5.71 11.91
CA HIS A 27 -6.52 -6.83 12.43
C HIS A 27 -8.00 -6.55 12.20
N ILE A 28 -8.67 -7.46 11.50
CA ILE A 28 -10.08 -7.34 11.10
C ILE A 28 -10.86 -8.37 11.91
N TYR A 29 -11.77 -7.91 12.75
CA TYR A 29 -12.70 -8.74 13.52
C TYR A 29 -14.14 -8.51 13.03
N PRO A 30 -15.11 -9.38 13.34
CA PRO A 30 -16.49 -9.16 12.91
C PRO A 30 -17.08 -7.81 13.34
N SER A 31 -16.80 -7.35 14.57
CA SER A 31 -17.37 -6.10 15.10
C SER A 31 -16.52 -4.84 14.89
N HIS A 32 -15.20 -4.98 14.81
CA HIS A 32 -14.26 -3.86 14.77
C HIS A 32 -12.97 -4.23 14.05
N TRP A 33 -12.10 -3.26 13.86
CA TRP A 33 -10.75 -3.50 13.36
C TRP A 33 -9.72 -2.71 14.17
N THR A 34 -8.47 -3.14 14.17
CA THR A 34 -7.37 -2.43 14.84
C THR A 34 -6.19 -2.24 13.90
N LEU A 35 -5.38 -1.23 14.20
CA LEU A 35 -4.21 -0.83 13.42
C LEU A 35 -2.96 -0.82 14.30
N ASN A 36 -1.94 -1.62 14.02
CA ASN A 36 -0.71 -1.72 14.83
C ASN A 36 -0.98 -1.84 16.34
N ASP A 37 -1.94 -2.69 16.72
CA ASP A 37 -2.36 -2.88 18.13
C ASP A 37 -2.92 -1.62 18.81
N SER A 38 -3.42 -0.67 18.02
CA SER A 38 -4.17 0.49 18.53
C SER A 38 -5.58 0.11 19.00
N LYS A 39 -6.28 1.11 19.57
CA LYS A 39 -7.66 0.93 20.06
C LYS A 39 -8.59 0.44 18.93
N PRO A 40 -9.62 -0.35 19.27
CA PRO A 40 -10.68 -0.74 18.34
C PRO A 40 -11.27 0.44 17.57
N LEU A 41 -11.28 0.32 16.25
CA LEU A 41 -11.86 1.27 15.30
C LEU A 41 -13.16 0.70 14.73
N SER A 42 -14.14 1.58 14.56
CA SER A 42 -15.39 1.24 13.86
C SER A 42 -15.14 1.15 12.36
N TYR A 43 -15.88 0.26 11.68
CA TYR A 43 -15.97 0.21 10.22
C TYR A 43 -16.57 1.47 9.59
N THR A 44 -17.31 2.27 10.37
CA THR A 44 -17.88 3.55 9.93
C THR A 44 -16.98 4.75 10.23
N SER A 45 -15.81 4.53 10.83
CA SER A 45 -14.88 5.62 11.16
C SER A 45 -14.28 6.25 9.89
N ALA A 46 -13.78 7.48 9.99
CA ALA A 46 -13.06 8.14 8.90
C ALA A 46 -11.85 7.32 8.40
N LEU A 47 -11.25 6.51 9.28
CA LEU A 47 -10.13 5.64 8.95
C LEU A 47 -10.55 4.40 8.13
N SER A 48 -11.85 4.18 7.90
CA SER A 48 -12.33 3.10 7.01
C SER A 48 -11.86 3.26 5.56
N SER A 49 -11.53 4.48 5.13
CA SER A 49 -10.90 4.74 3.82
C SER A 49 -9.59 3.95 3.66
N LEU A 50 -8.84 3.73 4.74
CA LEU A 50 -7.63 2.91 4.76
C LEU A 50 -7.92 1.46 4.35
N LEU A 51 -9.03 0.88 4.83
CA LEU A 51 -9.41 -0.49 4.48
C LEU A 51 -9.71 -0.60 2.98
N LYS A 52 -10.30 0.45 2.40
CA LYS A 52 -10.53 0.53 0.96
C LYS A 52 -9.21 0.63 0.19
N SER A 53 -8.28 1.49 0.60
CA SER A 53 -6.94 1.56 -0.03
C SER A 53 -6.20 0.23 0.06
N ILE A 54 -6.31 -0.50 1.18
CA ILE A 54 -5.73 -1.85 1.35
C ILE A 54 -6.39 -2.88 0.46
N HIS A 55 -7.70 -2.79 0.27
CA HIS A 55 -8.44 -3.63 -0.67
C HIS A 55 -7.95 -3.39 -2.11
N ASP A 56 -7.85 -2.11 -2.49
CA ASP A 56 -7.52 -1.68 -3.85
C ASP A 56 -6.01 -1.73 -4.14
N ARG A 57 -5.18 -2.09 -3.15
CA ARG A 57 -3.71 -2.19 -3.23
C ARG A 57 -3.03 -0.86 -3.59
N ILE A 58 -3.62 0.24 -3.14
CA ILE A 58 -3.17 1.62 -3.38
C ILE A 58 -2.72 2.23 -2.06
N LEU A 59 -1.72 3.11 -2.12
CA LEU A 59 -1.23 3.84 -0.97
C LEU A 59 -2.28 4.87 -0.47
N PRO A 60 -2.61 4.92 0.83
CA PRO A 60 -3.68 5.77 1.37
C PRO A 60 -3.22 7.23 1.49
N ILE A 61 -3.53 8.05 0.49
CA ILE A 61 -3.06 9.44 0.37
C ILE A 61 -3.40 10.28 1.61
N ASP A 62 -4.66 10.23 2.06
CA ASP A 62 -5.15 11.03 3.20
C ASP A 62 -4.40 10.77 4.52
N LEU A 63 -3.80 9.59 4.65
CA LEU A 63 -3.14 9.15 5.86
C LEU A 63 -1.62 9.22 5.75
N LEU A 64 -1.05 9.57 4.59
CA LEU A 64 0.40 9.55 4.39
C LEU A 64 1.15 10.43 5.38
N ALA A 65 0.66 11.66 5.64
CA ALA A 65 1.29 12.56 6.60
C ALA A 65 1.38 11.94 8.01
N VAL A 66 0.32 11.25 8.45
CA VAL A 66 0.26 10.58 9.76
C VAL A 66 1.19 9.35 9.79
N LEU A 67 1.26 8.61 8.69
CA LEU A 67 2.13 7.44 8.55
C LEU A 67 3.62 7.85 8.54
N GLU A 68 3.97 8.98 7.93
CA GLU A 68 5.31 9.56 7.95
C GLU A 68 5.73 9.98 9.37
N GLU A 69 4.86 10.66 10.11
CA GLU A 69 5.14 11.10 11.49
C GLU A 69 5.46 9.90 12.41
N ARG A 70 4.78 8.77 12.17
CA ARG A 70 5.01 7.51 12.90
C ARG A 70 6.28 6.77 12.46
N LYS A 71 7.07 7.33 11.52
CA LYS A 71 8.30 6.74 10.96
C LYS A 71 8.12 5.30 10.48
N LEU A 72 6.97 5.01 9.88
CA LEU A 72 6.73 3.69 9.31
C LEU A 72 7.72 3.43 8.18
N THR A 73 8.22 2.19 8.10
CA THR A 73 9.24 1.82 7.12
C THR A 73 8.61 1.61 5.74
N VAL A 74 8.59 2.66 4.92
CA VAL A 74 8.27 2.56 3.49
C VAL A 74 9.48 1.90 2.79
N ARG A 75 9.25 0.80 2.06
CA ARG A 75 10.33 0.03 1.43
C ARG A 75 10.24 0.20 -0.07
N THR A 76 11.26 0.82 -0.66
CA THR A 76 11.37 1.01 -2.12
C THR A 76 10.10 1.61 -2.74
N GLY A 77 9.55 2.66 -2.12
CA GLY A 77 8.36 3.37 -2.61
C GLY A 77 7.02 2.63 -2.48
N CYS A 78 6.99 1.44 -1.87
CA CYS A 78 5.77 0.70 -1.61
C CYS A 78 5.65 0.34 -0.11
N MET A 79 4.43 0.10 0.34
CA MET A 79 4.16 -0.28 1.72
C MET A 79 3.66 -1.72 1.79
N ILE A 80 4.22 -2.51 2.72
CA ILE A 80 3.80 -3.90 2.93
C ILE A 80 2.90 -3.94 4.15
N VAL A 81 1.65 -4.36 3.96
CA VAL A 81 0.64 -4.46 5.00
C VAL A 81 0.31 -5.91 5.27
N GLU A 82 0.28 -6.29 6.54
CA GLU A 82 -0.19 -7.58 7.00
C GLU A 82 -1.64 -7.46 7.46
N VAL A 83 -2.54 -8.19 6.79
CA VAL A 83 -3.97 -8.22 7.10
C VAL A 83 -4.25 -9.52 7.83
N ASN A 84 -4.65 -9.40 9.10
CA ASN A 84 -4.99 -10.51 9.97
C ASN A 84 -6.52 -10.54 10.13
N LYS A 85 -7.19 -11.47 9.44
CA LYS A 85 -8.64 -11.66 9.58
C LYS A 85 -8.94 -12.68 10.67
N HIS A 86 -9.63 -12.23 11.69
CA HIS A 86 -10.09 -13.04 12.82
C HIS A 86 -11.53 -13.47 12.59
N VAL A 87 -11.82 -14.73 12.84
CA VAL A 87 -13.20 -15.27 12.72
C VAL A 87 -14.05 -14.86 13.93
N ASN A 88 -13.43 -14.79 15.11
CA ASN A 88 -14.10 -14.50 16.37
C ASN A 88 -13.60 -13.19 16.98
N ASP A 89 -14.49 -12.49 17.67
CA ASP A 89 -14.11 -11.35 18.50
C ASP A 89 -13.47 -11.82 19.80
N PRO A 90 -12.34 -11.23 20.23
CA PRO A 90 -11.70 -11.57 21.50
C PRO A 90 -12.62 -11.30 22.70
N ASN A 91 -13.53 -10.34 22.58
CA ASN A 91 -14.48 -9.98 23.64
C ASN A 91 -15.71 -10.90 23.73
N ASN A 92 -15.97 -11.73 22.71
CA ASN A 92 -17.13 -12.63 22.65
C ASN A 92 -16.78 -14.09 22.99
N GLN A 93 -15.56 -14.36 23.47
CA GLN A 93 -15.20 -15.69 23.97
C GLN A 93 -15.99 -15.98 25.25
N ALA A 94 -17.01 -16.83 25.13
CA ALA A 94 -17.69 -17.40 26.27
C ALA A 94 -16.73 -18.33 27.04
N LYS A 95 -16.44 -17.96 28.30
CA LYS A 95 -16.08 -18.83 29.44
C LYS A 95 -15.25 -20.09 29.10
N ASN A 96 -13.95 -19.94 28.87
CA ASN A 96 -12.93 -20.90 29.32
C ASN A 96 -11.53 -20.26 29.25
N PRO A 97 -10.79 -20.08 30.37
CA PRO A 97 -9.56 -19.27 30.41
C PRO A 97 -8.29 -19.92 29.83
N GLU A 98 -8.34 -21.16 29.33
CA GLU A 98 -7.12 -21.95 29.07
C GLU A 98 -6.76 -22.16 27.59
N GLU A 99 -7.61 -21.77 26.65
CA GLU A 99 -7.29 -21.86 25.22
C GLU A 99 -6.71 -20.54 24.72
N LYS A 100 -5.38 -20.42 24.73
CA LYS A 100 -4.69 -19.40 23.93
C LYS A 100 -5.19 -19.51 22.48
N PRO A 101 -5.55 -18.40 21.81
CA PRO A 101 -6.07 -18.46 20.44
C PRO A 101 -5.08 -19.23 19.58
N THR A 102 -5.52 -20.39 19.09
CA THR A 102 -4.73 -21.24 18.22
C THR A 102 -4.44 -20.45 16.95
N LYS A 103 -3.20 -20.52 16.44
CA LYS A 103 -2.78 -19.85 15.18
C LYS A 103 -3.67 -20.18 13.96
N LYS A 104 -4.58 -21.15 14.06
CA LYS A 104 -5.52 -21.58 13.02
C LYS A 104 -6.71 -20.63 12.83
N ASP A 105 -7.06 -19.81 13.82
CA ASP A 105 -8.27 -18.98 13.79
C ASP A 105 -8.06 -17.61 13.09
N VAL A 106 -6.84 -17.35 12.63
CA VAL A 106 -6.43 -16.08 12.02
C VAL A 106 -5.88 -16.32 10.61
N ALA A 107 -6.63 -15.88 9.60
CA ALA A 107 -6.17 -15.88 8.22
C ALA A 107 -5.26 -14.67 8.00
N ARG A 108 -3.99 -14.91 7.69
CA ARG A 108 -2.99 -13.86 7.43
C ARG A 108 -2.76 -13.68 5.94
N ASP A 109 -2.87 -12.45 5.47
CA ASP A 109 -2.63 -12.06 4.07
C ASP A 109 -1.66 -10.88 4.03
N ARG A 110 -0.59 -10.99 3.24
CA ARG A 110 0.36 -9.90 3.04
C ARG A 110 0.10 -9.20 1.72
N ARG A 111 -0.10 -7.89 1.78
CA ARG A 111 -0.42 -7.06 0.61
C ARG A 111 0.64 -5.99 0.42
N VAL A 112 0.95 -5.72 -0.84
CA VAL A 112 1.77 -4.58 -1.26
C VAL A 112 0.83 -3.48 -1.70
N LEU A 113 1.01 -2.29 -1.13
CA LEU A 113 0.35 -1.06 -1.54
C LEU A 113 1.30 -0.28 -2.44
N TRP A 114 0.81 0.02 -3.65
CA TRP A 114 1.57 0.73 -4.66
C TRP A 114 1.32 2.23 -4.57
N PRO A 115 2.36 3.05 -4.85
CA PRO A 115 2.19 4.48 -4.96
C PRO A 115 1.36 4.82 -6.20
N THR A 116 0.66 5.95 -6.15
CA THR A 116 -0.06 6.54 -7.27
C THR A 116 0.56 7.89 -7.64
N SER A 117 0.15 8.45 -8.77
CA SER A 117 0.50 9.81 -9.20
C SER A 117 0.18 10.85 -8.11
N GLU A 118 -0.95 10.71 -7.44
CA GLU A 118 -1.35 11.62 -6.36
C GLU A 118 -0.44 11.52 -5.14
N SER A 119 -0.04 10.29 -4.74
CA SER A 119 0.92 10.14 -3.64
C SER A 119 2.30 10.70 -4.00
N LEU A 120 2.73 10.52 -5.25
CA LEU A 120 4.00 11.05 -5.74
C LEU A 120 4.00 12.59 -5.72
N PHE A 121 2.91 13.21 -6.18
CA PHE A 121 2.75 14.65 -6.11
C PHE A 121 2.76 15.16 -4.66
N LEU A 122 2.06 14.48 -3.75
CA LEU A 122 2.06 14.83 -2.33
C LEU A 122 3.46 14.74 -1.73
N ASP A 123 4.25 13.73 -2.09
CA ASP A 123 5.64 13.59 -1.65
C ASP A 123 6.51 14.75 -2.15
N ILE A 124 6.37 15.17 -3.41
CA ILE A 124 7.08 16.34 -3.97
C ILE A 124 6.68 17.62 -3.24
N ALA A 125 5.39 17.82 -2.96
CA ALA A 125 4.90 18.95 -2.17
C ALA A 125 5.47 18.94 -0.74
N ASN A 126 5.52 17.76 -0.11
CA ASN A 126 6.13 17.57 1.21
C ASN A 126 7.63 17.85 1.19
N ILE A 127 8.35 17.49 0.13
CA ILE A 127 9.76 17.82 -0.04
C ILE A 127 9.95 19.34 -0.19
N ASN A 128 9.12 19.99 -0.99
CA ASN A 128 9.19 21.43 -1.19
C ASN A 128 8.98 22.20 0.12
N THR A 129 7.93 21.84 0.87
CA THR A 129 7.65 22.44 2.19
C THR A 129 8.79 22.21 3.20
N LYS A 130 9.37 21.00 3.23
CA LYS A 130 10.56 20.68 4.07
C LYS A 130 11.80 21.49 3.67
N ASN A 131 11.93 21.87 2.39
CA ASN A 131 13.03 22.67 1.84
C ASN A 131 12.76 24.18 1.86
N GLY A 132 11.75 24.65 2.60
CA GLY A 132 11.44 26.07 2.74
C GLY A 132 10.66 26.68 1.58
N SER A 133 9.97 25.85 0.79
CA SER A 133 9.12 26.29 -0.35
C SER A 133 9.89 27.03 -1.45
N ASN A 134 11.13 26.62 -1.71
CA ASN A 134 12.02 27.25 -2.69
C ASN A 134 11.90 26.67 -4.12
N MET A 135 11.15 25.58 -4.30
CA MET A 135 10.99 24.89 -5.58
C MET A 135 9.91 25.57 -6.43
N THR A 136 10.21 25.88 -7.69
CA THR A 136 9.21 26.41 -8.63
C THR A 136 8.34 25.29 -9.20
N ASP A 137 7.22 25.66 -9.83
CA ASP A 137 6.34 24.70 -10.51
C ASP A 137 7.06 23.96 -11.65
N MET A 138 8.03 24.60 -12.32
CA MET A 138 8.81 23.94 -13.36
C MET A 138 9.77 22.92 -12.77
N ASP A 139 10.44 23.27 -11.67
CA ASP A 139 11.34 22.34 -10.98
C ASP A 139 10.59 21.12 -10.46
N SER A 140 9.37 21.32 -9.91
CA SER A 140 8.56 20.23 -9.38
C SER A 140 8.13 19.26 -10.48
N LEU A 141 7.76 19.79 -11.65
CA LEU A 141 7.45 18.98 -12.84
C LEU A 141 8.68 18.22 -13.37
N GLU A 142 9.85 18.85 -13.38
CA GLU A 142 11.09 18.19 -13.80
C GLU A 142 11.43 17.03 -12.87
N VAL A 143 11.30 17.22 -11.56
CA VAL A 143 11.52 16.15 -10.57
C VAL A 143 10.53 15.02 -10.74
N GLU A 144 9.23 15.33 -10.92
CA GLU A 144 8.21 14.31 -11.22
C GLU A 144 8.58 13.49 -12.47
N SER A 145 8.91 14.16 -13.58
CA SER A 145 9.31 13.52 -14.83
C SER A 145 10.50 12.58 -14.63
N ASN A 146 11.53 13.04 -13.92
CA ASN A 146 12.73 12.26 -13.64
C ASN A 146 12.43 11.02 -12.78
N ILE A 147 11.57 11.14 -11.77
CA ILE A 147 11.15 10.00 -10.94
C ILE A 147 10.36 9.00 -11.78
N LEU A 148 9.43 9.47 -12.61
CA LEU A 148 8.64 8.60 -13.48
C LEU A 148 9.53 7.84 -14.46
N LEU A 149 10.46 8.52 -15.14
CA LEU A 149 11.40 7.86 -16.06
C LEU A 149 12.29 6.84 -15.35
N ALA A 150 12.72 7.10 -14.12
CA ALA A 150 13.58 6.21 -13.36
C ALA A 150 12.84 4.98 -12.78
N THR A 151 11.55 5.13 -12.47
CA THR A 151 10.78 4.12 -11.72
C THR A 151 9.74 3.37 -12.55
N ALA A 152 9.30 3.94 -13.68
CA ALA A 152 8.30 3.33 -14.54
C ALA A 152 8.77 1.96 -15.08
N PRO A 153 7.86 0.99 -15.20
CA PRO A 153 8.15 -0.25 -15.91
C PRO A 153 8.41 0.02 -17.40
N PRO A 154 9.17 -0.83 -18.10
CA PRO A 154 9.37 -0.67 -19.54
C PRO A 154 8.01 -0.71 -20.24
N LEU A 155 7.73 0.32 -21.04
CA LEU A 155 6.52 0.35 -21.87
C LEU A 155 6.63 -0.70 -22.96
N CYS A 156 5.61 -1.55 -23.10
CA CYS A 156 5.46 -2.41 -24.27
C CYS A 156 4.79 -1.62 -25.39
N LEU A 157 5.61 -0.94 -26.19
CA LEU A 157 5.18 -0.25 -27.42
C LEU A 157 5.20 -1.18 -28.64
N THR A 158 5.23 -2.50 -28.45
CA THR A 158 5.19 -3.45 -29.57
C THR A 158 3.86 -3.29 -30.30
N PRO A 159 3.85 -2.83 -31.56
CA PRO A 159 2.60 -2.70 -32.30
C PRO A 159 2.00 -4.10 -32.45
N ASP A 160 0.68 -4.21 -32.27
CA ASP A 160 -0.01 -5.45 -32.56
C ASP A 160 0.15 -5.74 -34.06
N PRO A 161 0.72 -6.89 -34.46
CA PRO A 161 0.90 -7.25 -35.87
C PRO A 161 -0.43 -7.26 -36.64
N ILE A 162 -1.58 -7.42 -35.96
CA ILE A 162 -2.91 -7.35 -36.57
C ILE A 162 -3.25 -5.91 -36.97
N VAL A 163 -2.95 -4.93 -36.11
CA VAL A 163 -3.21 -3.50 -36.38
C VAL A 163 -2.38 -3.02 -37.58
N SER A 164 -1.13 -3.49 -37.70
CA SER A 164 -0.28 -3.16 -38.85
C SER A 164 -0.78 -3.71 -40.18
N ARG A 165 -1.60 -4.78 -40.20
CA ARG A 165 -2.24 -5.27 -41.44
C ARG A 165 -3.46 -4.46 -41.81
N ILE A 166 -4.30 -4.09 -40.84
CA ILE A 166 -5.56 -3.36 -41.08
C ILE A 166 -5.29 -1.93 -41.55
N ALA A 167 -4.25 -1.26 -41.03
CA ALA A 167 -3.89 0.10 -41.45
C ALA A 167 -3.32 0.18 -42.88
N ASN A 168 -2.90 -0.95 -43.46
CA ASN A 168 -2.33 -1.05 -44.81
C ASN A 168 -3.28 -1.71 -45.82
N ALA A 169 -4.55 -1.95 -45.43
CA ALA A 169 -5.61 -2.48 -46.29
C ALA A 169 -6.51 -1.34 -46.80
#